data_AF-A0A2E7B7H4-F1
#
_entry.id   AF-A0A2E7B7H4-F1
#
_cell.length_a   1.000
_cell.length_b   1.000
_cell.length_c   1.000
_cell.angle_alpha   90.00
_cell.angle_beta   90.00
_cell.angle_gamma   90.00
#
_symmetry.space_group_name_H-M   'P 1'
#
loop_
_entity.id
_entity.type
_entity.pdbx_description
1 polymer ?
#
loop_
_entity_poly.entity_id
_entity_poly.type
_entity_poly.pdbx_seq_one_letter_code
_entity_poly.pdbx_strand_id
1 'polypeptide(L)'
;MKTRLIRPFAPLALAALTTAMPAPALAETVPACPADAEQTLYDMEMAIRQGAQTDPAAIRDLADWAIETCPDRPDAQAIASTLSSAAMGSATDIDTLERDITRALTAITQNDHAWNTKQKPSVLKQPDGTEKNYFGYNAATTSLLKYALPYMIRLAEAGRIHPAISGAAYEACPYADHANFRLQEEANLWDRTIRTKYDHPGFGWAENRLQSLYAACPAHRLELDFYLARLYGQEVERLTRWEHVYLENINFGNGGWIWTNPALPQKTYDDDSQMEAKKAELDAIARPLAEKARPHIDVLMHTPNDQIRIYNDQLDKVADWDKAIKKLDSEALE
;
A
#
# COMPACT_ATOMS: atom_id res chain seq x y z
N MET A 1 -51.98 10.79 95.43
CA MET A 1 -53.00 9.77 95.06
C MET A 1 -52.60 9.13 93.75
N LYS A 2 -52.47 7.79 93.71
CA LYS A 2 -52.65 6.86 92.57
C LYS A 2 -51.86 7.12 91.27
N THR A 3 -51.27 6.18 90.54
CA THR A 3 -50.86 4.76 90.65
C THR A 3 -49.92 4.57 89.44
N ARG A 4 -49.00 3.61 89.52
CA ARG A 4 -48.10 3.12 88.44
C ARG A 4 -48.86 2.81 87.13
N LEU A 5 -48.24 2.75 85.95
CA LEU A 5 -47.47 1.60 85.42
C LEU A 5 -47.09 1.89 83.95
N ILE A 6 -45.94 1.39 83.45
CA ILE A 6 -45.84 0.95 82.03
C ILE A 6 -44.64 1.44 81.16
N ARG A 7 -43.38 1.02 81.37
CA ARG A 7 -42.21 1.19 80.45
C ARG A 7 -42.35 0.30 79.17
N PRO A 8 -41.43 0.28 78.18
CA PRO A 8 -40.49 1.27 77.62
C PRO A 8 -40.53 1.27 76.05
N PHE A 9 -39.75 2.11 75.37
CA PHE A 9 -38.72 1.70 74.37
C PHE A 9 -38.18 2.92 73.60
N ALA A 10 -36.87 2.85 73.38
CA ALA A 10 -35.94 3.89 72.93
C ALA A 10 -35.84 3.98 71.38
N PRO A 11 -35.05 4.90 70.82
CA PRO A 11 -35.29 5.61 69.55
C PRO A 11 -34.65 4.95 68.29
N LEU A 12 -35.23 5.23 67.12
CA LEU A 12 -34.62 5.08 65.78
C LEU A 12 -34.17 6.47 65.32
N ALA A 13 -32.88 6.76 65.21
CA ALA A 13 -31.93 6.41 64.15
C ALA A 13 -31.83 7.53 63.10
N LEU A 14 -30.75 8.31 63.22
CA LEU A 14 -30.32 9.32 62.26
C LEU A 14 -29.69 8.62 61.04
N ALA A 15 -30.20 8.91 59.84
CA ALA A 15 -29.64 8.42 58.59
C ALA A 15 -28.31 9.14 58.27
N ALA A 16 -27.23 8.38 58.12
CA ALA A 16 -25.97 8.86 57.55
C ALA A 16 -25.93 8.49 56.07
N LEU A 17 -25.84 9.51 55.19
CA LEU A 17 -25.54 9.33 53.78
C LEU A 17 -24.09 8.86 53.63
N THR A 18 -23.91 7.62 53.21
CA THR A 18 -22.65 7.11 52.67
C THR A 18 -22.53 7.52 51.20
N THR A 19 -21.62 8.44 50.91
CA THR A 19 -21.17 8.74 49.55
C THR A 19 -20.39 7.54 49.01
N ALA A 20 -20.99 6.81 48.06
CA ALA A 20 -20.29 5.80 47.28
C ALA A 20 -19.27 6.49 46.36
N MET A 21 -17.98 6.30 46.63
CA MET A 21 -16.92 6.62 45.68
C MET A 21 -16.91 5.55 44.58
N PRO A 22 -16.80 5.93 43.29
CA PRO A 22 -16.62 4.96 42.22
C PRO A 22 -15.23 4.34 42.37
N ALA A 23 -15.18 3.01 42.38
CA ALA A 23 -13.95 2.25 42.31
C ALA A 23 -13.16 2.67 41.04
N PRO A 24 -11.83 2.77 41.10
CA PRO A 24 -11.04 2.95 39.88
C PRO A 24 -11.28 1.73 38.99
N ALA A 25 -11.75 1.98 37.77
CA ALA A 25 -11.75 0.96 36.73
C ALA A 25 -10.32 0.42 36.63
N LEU A 26 -10.14 -0.85 36.96
CA LEU A 26 -8.91 -1.58 36.64
C LEU A 26 -8.73 -1.47 35.14
N ALA A 27 -7.71 -0.73 34.71
CA ALA A 27 -7.24 -0.79 33.34
C ALA A 27 -6.95 -2.28 33.06
N GLU A 28 -7.70 -2.88 32.13
CA GLU A 28 -7.36 -4.19 31.58
C GLU A 28 -5.91 -4.08 31.11
N THR A 29 -5.02 -4.79 31.79
CA THR A 29 -3.62 -4.90 31.36
C THR A 29 -3.66 -5.58 30.00
N VAL A 30 -3.39 -4.81 28.93
CA VAL A 30 -3.16 -5.35 27.60
C VAL A 30 -2.17 -6.52 27.76
N PRO A 31 -2.53 -7.75 27.34
CA PRO A 31 -1.64 -8.89 27.51
C PRO A 31 -0.30 -8.57 26.86
N ALA A 32 0.75 -8.58 27.67
CA ALA A 32 2.10 -8.29 27.19
C ALA A 32 2.51 -9.37 26.18
N CYS A 33 3.06 -8.95 25.04
CA CYS A 33 3.60 -9.87 24.04
C CYS A 33 4.62 -10.83 24.69
N PRO A 34 4.44 -12.17 24.57
CA PRO A 34 5.37 -13.13 25.15
C PRO A 34 6.81 -12.95 24.65
N ALA A 35 7.77 -13.31 25.50
CA ALA A 35 9.19 -13.14 25.20
C ALA A 35 9.67 -13.99 24.01
N ASP A 36 9.01 -15.12 23.76
CA ASP A 36 9.29 -16.10 22.72
C ASP A 36 8.40 -15.97 21.48
N ALA A 37 7.58 -14.91 21.39
CA ALA A 37 6.59 -14.72 20.32
C ALA A 37 7.18 -14.86 18.91
N GLU A 38 8.32 -14.23 18.62
CA GLU A 38 8.97 -14.33 17.31
C GLU A 38 9.44 -15.76 17.02
N GLN A 39 9.92 -16.50 18.02
CA GLN A 39 10.33 -17.89 17.82
C GLN A 39 9.12 -18.79 17.56
N THR A 40 8.04 -18.64 18.33
CA THR A 40 6.79 -19.40 18.11
C THR A 40 6.23 -19.17 16.71
N LEU A 41 6.21 -17.92 16.25
CA LEU A 41 5.77 -17.55 14.90
C LEU A 41 6.69 -18.12 13.83
N TYR A 42 8.01 -18.03 14.04
CA TYR A 42 9.00 -18.53 13.09
C TYR A 42 9.02 -20.05 12.98
N ASP A 43 8.77 -20.77 14.08
CA ASP A 43 8.63 -22.23 14.06
C ASP A 43 7.46 -22.65 13.17
N MET A 44 6.34 -21.91 13.22
CA MET A 44 5.21 -22.11 12.30
C MET A 44 5.62 -21.82 10.85
N GLU A 45 6.33 -20.71 10.59
CA GLU A 45 6.82 -20.39 9.25
C GLU A 45 7.72 -21.51 8.68
N MET A 46 8.60 -22.06 9.50
CA MET A 46 9.47 -23.18 9.14
C MET A 46 8.70 -24.48 8.92
N ALA A 47 7.69 -24.77 9.76
CA ALA A 47 6.83 -25.94 9.60
C ALA A 47 6.04 -25.88 8.28
N ILE A 48 5.54 -24.70 7.88
CA ILE A 48 4.88 -24.49 6.58
C ILE A 48 5.87 -24.73 5.44
N ARG A 49 7.07 -24.13 5.50
CA ARG A 49 8.11 -24.29 4.47
C ARG A 49 8.53 -25.75 4.27
N GLN A 50 8.50 -26.55 5.32
CA GLN A 50 8.83 -27.98 5.29
C GLN A 50 7.64 -28.87 4.91
N GLY A 51 6.43 -28.31 4.74
CA GLY A 51 5.20 -29.06 4.49
C GLY A 51 4.67 -29.83 5.70
N ALA A 52 5.22 -29.58 6.90
CA ALA A 52 4.80 -30.21 8.15
C ALA A 52 3.52 -29.58 8.73
N GLN A 53 3.27 -28.31 8.41
CA GLN A 53 2.00 -27.64 8.68
C GLN A 53 1.36 -27.17 7.37
N THR A 54 0.10 -27.55 7.16
CA THR A 54 -0.70 -27.15 6.00
C THR A 54 -2.11 -26.71 6.37
N ASP A 55 -2.51 -26.80 7.64
CA ASP A 55 -3.83 -26.37 8.10
C ASP A 55 -3.92 -24.83 8.10
N PRO A 56 -4.73 -24.24 7.20
CA PRO A 56 -4.82 -22.81 7.10
C PRO A 56 -5.55 -22.17 8.29
N ALA A 57 -6.35 -22.91 9.06
CA ALA A 57 -6.98 -22.38 10.27
C ALA A 57 -5.93 -22.09 11.34
N ALA A 58 -5.08 -23.08 11.67
CA ALA A 58 -3.98 -22.90 12.62
C ALA A 58 -2.99 -21.79 12.23
N ILE A 59 -2.73 -21.63 10.92
CA ILE A 59 -1.85 -20.56 10.41
C ILE A 59 -2.48 -19.19 10.64
N ARG A 60 -3.78 -19.04 10.37
CA ARG A 60 -4.52 -17.78 10.58
C ARG A 60 -4.63 -17.43 12.05
N ASP A 61 -4.99 -18.39 12.89
CA ASP A 61 -5.16 -18.19 14.33
C ASP A 61 -3.87 -17.67 14.98
N LEU A 62 -2.72 -18.23 14.59
CA LEU A 62 -1.42 -17.76 15.10
C LEU A 62 -1.04 -16.37 14.57
N ALA A 63 -1.39 -16.06 13.31
CA ALA A 63 -1.17 -14.72 12.76
C ALA A 63 -2.06 -13.67 13.45
N ASP A 64 -3.34 -13.96 13.68
CA ASP A 64 -4.28 -13.09 14.41
C ASP A 64 -3.81 -12.85 15.84
N TRP A 65 -3.40 -13.90 16.53
CA TRP A 65 -2.83 -13.79 17.87
C TRP A 65 -1.64 -12.81 17.93
N ALA A 66 -0.73 -12.88 16.95
CA ALA A 66 0.43 -11.99 16.91
C ALA A 66 0.03 -10.54 16.61
N ILE A 67 -0.89 -10.32 15.66
CA ILE A 67 -1.42 -8.99 15.32
C ILE A 67 -2.07 -8.32 16.54
N GLU A 68 -2.81 -9.09 17.35
CA GLU A 68 -3.51 -8.58 18.53
C GLU A 68 -2.59 -8.39 19.73
N THR A 69 -1.69 -9.34 19.99
CA THR A 69 -0.92 -9.40 21.25
C THR A 69 0.45 -8.72 21.15
N CYS A 70 1.00 -8.59 19.94
CA CYS A 70 2.36 -8.14 19.71
C CYS A 70 2.48 -6.95 18.71
N PRO A 71 1.62 -5.91 18.78
CA PRO A 71 1.62 -4.83 17.77
C PRO A 71 2.93 -4.05 17.71
N ASP A 72 3.62 -3.88 18.85
CA ASP A 72 4.88 -3.13 18.96
C ASP A 72 6.14 -3.99 18.70
N ARG A 73 5.97 -5.24 18.25
CA ARG A 73 7.07 -6.18 17.98
C ARG A 73 7.21 -6.36 16.47
N PRO A 74 8.08 -5.58 15.81
CA PRO A 74 8.09 -5.53 14.35
C PRO A 74 8.45 -6.88 13.72
N ASP A 75 9.37 -7.66 14.29
CA ASP A 75 9.69 -8.98 13.73
C ASP A 75 8.54 -9.98 13.90
N ALA A 76 7.78 -9.91 15.00
CA ALA A 76 6.56 -10.71 15.17
C ALA A 76 5.51 -10.35 14.11
N GLN A 77 5.29 -9.06 13.88
CA GLN A 77 4.37 -8.58 12.83
C GLN A 77 4.84 -8.97 11.42
N ALA A 78 6.14 -8.97 11.16
CA ALA A 78 6.69 -9.43 9.88
C ALA A 78 6.41 -10.92 9.65
N ILE A 79 6.59 -11.76 10.67
CA ILE A 79 6.28 -13.19 10.53
C ILE A 79 4.77 -13.39 10.39
N ALA A 80 3.94 -12.67 11.15
CA ALA A 80 2.48 -12.71 11.00
C ALA A 80 2.00 -12.35 9.59
N SER A 81 2.63 -11.36 8.94
CA SER A 81 2.35 -11.04 7.53
C SER A 81 2.74 -12.18 6.58
N THR A 82 3.83 -12.89 6.87
CA THR A 82 4.31 -14.04 6.09
C THR A 82 3.37 -15.24 6.25
N LEU A 83 2.91 -15.52 7.46
CA LEU A 83 1.91 -16.56 7.75
C LEU A 83 0.59 -16.25 7.04
N SER A 84 0.11 -15.00 7.12
CA SER A 84 -1.09 -14.55 6.41
C SER A 84 -0.96 -14.71 4.89
N SER A 85 0.21 -14.42 4.34
CA SER A 85 0.52 -14.60 2.91
C SER A 85 0.51 -16.07 2.50
N ALA A 86 1.00 -16.97 3.36
CA ALA A 86 0.93 -18.41 3.12
C ALA A 86 -0.54 -18.89 3.09
N ALA A 87 -1.40 -18.37 3.99
CA ALA A 87 -2.81 -18.70 4.02
C ALA A 87 -3.57 -18.24 2.76
N MET A 88 -3.21 -17.11 2.15
CA MET A 88 -3.82 -16.63 0.88
C MET A 88 -3.76 -17.68 -0.23
N GLY A 89 -2.65 -18.42 -0.34
CA GLY A 89 -2.46 -19.47 -1.35
C GLY A 89 -3.37 -20.68 -1.17
N SER A 90 -3.96 -20.84 0.02
CA SER A 90 -4.88 -21.92 0.37
C SER A 90 -6.35 -21.51 0.39
N ALA A 91 -6.66 -20.21 0.17
CA ALA A 91 -8.02 -19.72 0.21
C ALA A 91 -8.86 -20.32 -0.93
N THR A 92 -9.99 -20.95 -0.58
CA THR A 92 -10.90 -21.61 -1.53
C THR A 92 -12.06 -20.72 -1.98
N ASP A 93 -12.25 -19.57 -1.33
CA ASP A 93 -13.31 -18.61 -1.60
C ASP A 93 -12.79 -17.15 -1.48
N ILE A 94 -13.50 -16.25 -2.15
CA ILE A 94 -13.15 -14.82 -2.28
C ILE A 94 -13.18 -14.11 -0.92
N ASP A 95 -14.14 -14.44 -0.04
CA ASP A 95 -14.26 -13.76 1.25
C ASP A 95 -13.10 -14.13 2.18
N THR A 96 -12.69 -15.40 2.16
CA THR A 96 -11.50 -15.86 2.89
C THR A 96 -10.23 -15.21 2.36
N LEU A 97 -10.07 -15.12 1.03
CA LEU A 97 -8.92 -14.44 0.43
C LEU A 97 -8.87 -12.95 0.83
N GLU A 98 -10.00 -12.26 0.79
CA GLU A 98 -10.12 -10.85 1.21
C GLU A 98 -9.70 -10.65 2.67
N ARG A 99 -10.16 -11.53 3.57
CA ARG A 99 -9.77 -11.51 4.99
C ARG A 99 -8.27 -11.77 5.18
N ASP A 100 -7.69 -12.72 4.44
CA ASP A 100 -6.26 -13.02 4.51
C ASP A 100 -5.41 -11.84 4.01
N ILE A 101 -5.84 -11.15 2.94
CA ILE A 101 -5.23 -9.90 2.46
C ILE A 101 -5.29 -8.82 3.53
N THR A 102 -6.46 -8.60 4.13
CA THR A 102 -6.64 -7.61 5.22
C THR A 102 -5.69 -7.91 6.38
N ARG A 103 -5.62 -9.17 6.82
CA ARG A 103 -4.73 -9.61 7.90
C ARG A 103 -3.27 -9.32 7.61
N ALA A 104 -2.81 -9.65 6.40
CA ALA A 104 -1.44 -9.36 5.99
C ALA A 104 -1.16 -7.85 5.98
N LEU A 105 -2.07 -7.04 5.44
CA LEU A 105 -1.91 -5.58 5.39
C LEU A 105 -1.88 -4.95 6.78
N THR A 106 -2.68 -5.45 7.73
CA THR A 106 -2.64 -5.04 9.13
C THR A 106 -1.27 -5.32 9.75
N ALA A 107 -0.77 -6.55 9.63
CA ALA A 107 0.54 -6.93 10.14
C ALA A 107 1.69 -6.13 9.49
N ILE A 108 1.62 -5.89 8.17
CA ILE A 108 2.59 -5.06 7.45
C ILE A 108 2.57 -3.62 7.98
N THR A 109 1.38 -3.04 8.19
CA THR A 109 1.22 -1.69 8.72
C THR A 109 1.83 -1.57 10.12
N GLN A 110 1.48 -2.49 11.02
CA GLN A 110 2.02 -2.53 12.38
C GLN A 110 3.54 -2.73 12.38
N ASN A 111 4.06 -3.59 11.49
CA ASN A 111 5.51 -3.75 11.30
C ASN A 111 6.18 -2.44 10.87
N ASP A 112 5.58 -1.66 9.95
CA ASP A 112 6.17 -0.39 9.49
C ASP A 112 6.29 0.60 10.65
N HIS A 113 5.21 0.74 11.43
CA HIS A 113 5.12 1.68 12.55
C HIS A 113 6.03 1.30 13.71
N ALA A 114 6.15 -0.01 14.02
CA ALA A 114 7.00 -0.48 15.12
C ALA A 114 8.49 -0.56 14.75
N TRP A 115 8.83 -0.62 13.46
CA TRP A 115 10.21 -0.81 13.02
C TRP A 115 11.07 0.46 13.20
N ASN A 116 12.34 0.27 13.53
CA ASN A 116 13.32 1.35 13.63
C ASN A 116 14.66 0.94 13.00
N THR A 117 15.32 1.86 12.28
CA THR A 117 16.63 1.65 11.63
C THR A 117 17.73 1.21 12.60
N LYS A 118 17.62 1.55 13.89
CA LYS A 118 18.59 1.18 14.94
C LYS A 118 18.29 -0.15 15.62
N GLN A 119 17.17 -0.80 15.29
CA GLN A 119 16.79 -2.07 15.89
C GLN A 119 17.77 -3.17 15.44
N LYS A 120 18.22 -3.98 16.39
CA LYS A 120 18.96 -5.21 16.07
C LYS A 120 17.98 -6.25 15.52
N PRO A 121 18.33 -6.97 14.45
CA PRO A 121 17.50 -8.05 13.95
C PRO A 121 17.31 -9.11 15.04
N SER A 122 16.13 -9.71 15.12
CA SER A 122 15.91 -10.86 15.99
C SER A 122 16.82 -12.02 15.59
N VAL A 123 17.34 -12.75 16.57
CA VAL A 123 18.11 -13.98 16.35
C VAL A 123 17.16 -15.14 16.62
N LEU A 124 16.83 -15.89 15.57
CA LEU A 124 15.88 -16.99 15.63
C LEU A 124 16.60 -18.32 15.42
N LYS A 125 16.14 -19.35 16.12
CA LYS A 125 16.67 -20.71 15.99
C LYS A 125 16.01 -21.42 14.82
N GLN A 126 16.82 -22.08 14.02
CA GLN A 126 16.39 -22.97 12.96
C GLN A 126 16.05 -24.36 13.53
N PRO A 127 15.33 -25.20 12.76
CA PRO A 127 15.01 -26.57 13.17
C PRO A 127 16.23 -27.46 13.47
N ASP A 128 17.39 -27.16 12.88
CA ASP A 128 18.66 -27.84 13.14
C ASP A 128 19.41 -27.29 14.38
N GLY A 129 18.82 -26.32 15.08
CA GLY A 129 19.39 -25.65 16.25
C GLY A 129 20.35 -24.50 15.92
N THR A 130 20.63 -24.22 14.64
CA THR A 130 21.49 -23.08 14.26
C THR A 130 20.75 -21.75 14.39
N GLU A 131 21.47 -20.68 14.72
CA GLU A 131 20.90 -19.34 14.85
C GLU A 131 20.99 -18.55 13.54
N LYS A 132 19.97 -17.73 13.27
CA LYS A 132 19.92 -16.87 12.08
C LYS A 132 19.32 -15.51 12.43
N ASN A 133 19.93 -14.46 11.89
CA ASN A 133 19.35 -13.10 11.94
C ASN A 133 18.11 -13.04 11.05
N TYR A 134 17.00 -12.60 11.63
CA TYR A 134 15.75 -12.34 10.93
C TYR A 134 15.59 -10.85 10.66
N PHE A 135 15.31 -10.50 9.40
CA PHE A 135 15.15 -9.12 8.95
C PHE A 135 13.67 -8.84 8.68
N GLY A 136 12.89 -8.56 9.72
CA GLY A 136 11.43 -8.47 9.60
C GLY A 136 10.94 -7.40 8.64
N TYR A 137 11.58 -6.24 8.61
CA TYR A 137 11.20 -5.18 7.67
C TYR A 137 11.24 -5.61 6.20
N ASN A 138 12.28 -6.36 5.81
CA ASN A 138 12.43 -6.90 4.47
C ASN A 138 11.46 -8.06 4.20
N ALA A 139 11.18 -8.88 5.22
CA ALA A 139 10.20 -9.96 5.11
C ALA A 139 8.77 -9.42 4.91
N ALA A 140 8.35 -8.43 5.71
CA ALA A 140 7.05 -7.76 5.57
C ALA A 140 6.93 -7.03 4.23
N THR A 141 7.99 -6.35 3.79
CA THR A 141 8.01 -5.72 2.45
C THR A 141 7.92 -6.76 1.34
N THR A 142 8.58 -7.91 1.47
CA THR A 142 8.42 -9.02 0.52
C THR A 142 7.00 -9.56 0.54
N SER A 143 6.38 -9.67 1.72
CA SER A 143 4.99 -10.09 1.89
C SER A 143 4.02 -9.18 1.13
N LEU A 144 4.20 -7.86 1.28
CA LEU A 144 3.43 -6.86 0.55
C LEU A 144 3.53 -7.04 -0.97
N LEU A 145 4.77 -7.05 -1.48
CA LEU A 145 5.04 -6.95 -2.92
C LEU A 145 4.80 -8.26 -3.68
N LYS A 146 5.06 -9.41 -3.06
CA LYS A 146 4.94 -10.73 -3.72
C LYS A 146 3.57 -11.37 -3.52
N TYR A 147 2.86 -11.01 -2.45
CA TYR A 147 1.61 -11.67 -2.10
C TYR A 147 0.46 -10.68 -1.95
N ALA A 148 0.47 -9.80 -0.94
CA ALA A 148 -0.72 -9.00 -0.62
C ALA A 148 -1.22 -8.15 -1.80
N LEU A 149 -0.32 -7.40 -2.46
CA LEU A 149 -0.68 -6.58 -3.64
C LEU A 149 -1.09 -7.45 -4.84
N PRO A 150 -0.32 -8.48 -5.27
CA PRO A 150 -0.76 -9.37 -6.35
C PRO A 150 -2.09 -10.10 -6.10
N TYR A 151 -2.33 -10.59 -4.89
CA TYR A 151 -3.61 -11.25 -4.55
C TYR A 151 -4.77 -10.27 -4.50
N MET A 152 -4.53 -9.03 -4.08
CA MET A 152 -5.53 -7.96 -4.13
C MET A 152 -5.90 -7.57 -5.57
N ILE A 153 -4.93 -7.54 -6.48
CA ILE A 153 -5.19 -7.37 -7.93
C ILE A 153 -6.04 -8.54 -8.46
N ARG A 154 -5.67 -9.79 -8.13
CA ARG A 154 -6.45 -10.98 -8.53
C ARG A 154 -7.87 -10.97 -7.98
N LEU A 155 -8.05 -10.52 -6.73
CA LEU A 155 -9.36 -10.38 -6.10
C LEU A 155 -10.23 -9.39 -6.89
N ALA A 156 -9.65 -8.25 -7.27
CA ALA A 156 -10.33 -7.24 -8.06
C ALA A 156 -10.65 -7.70 -9.49
N GLU A 157 -9.74 -8.45 -10.13
CA GLU A 157 -9.99 -9.12 -11.42
C GLU A 157 -11.13 -10.14 -11.33
N ALA A 158 -11.32 -10.78 -10.17
CA ALA A 158 -12.44 -11.67 -9.89
C ALA A 158 -13.75 -10.94 -9.51
N GLY A 159 -13.77 -9.60 -9.54
CA GLY A 159 -14.95 -8.78 -9.29
C GLY A 159 -15.16 -8.32 -7.85
N ARG A 160 -14.22 -8.61 -6.93
CA ARG A 160 -14.23 -8.12 -5.53
C ARG A 160 -13.08 -7.14 -5.33
N ILE A 161 -13.39 -5.84 -5.28
CA ILE A 161 -12.37 -4.81 -5.04
C ILE A 161 -12.12 -4.67 -3.54
N HIS A 162 -10.89 -4.96 -3.10
CA HIS A 162 -10.49 -4.78 -1.70
C HIS A 162 -10.53 -3.29 -1.30
N PRO A 163 -10.96 -2.94 -0.06
CA PRO A 163 -11.02 -1.54 0.40
C PRO A 163 -9.72 -0.76 0.24
N ALA A 164 -8.58 -1.43 0.36
CA ALA A 164 -7.27 -0.80 0.15
C ALA A 164 -7.04 -0.28 -1.28
N ILE A 165 -7.76 -0.72 -2.31
CA ILE A 165 -7.58 -0.22 -3.70
C ILE A 165 -8.89 0.30 -4.32
N SER A 166 -9.95 0.44 -3.51
CA SER A 166 -11.27 0.86 -3.97
C SER A 166 -11.44 2.37 -4.10
N GLY A 167 -10.53 3.16 -3.52
CA GLY A 167 -10.63 4.60 -3.38
C GLY A 167 -11.36 5.03 -2.09
N ALA A 168 -11.68 4.08 -1.22
CA ALA A 168 -12.15 4.40 0.12
C ALA A 168 -11.09 5.21 0.89
N ALA A 169 -11.54 6.17 1.69
CA ALA A 169 -10.67 6.93 2.57
C ALA A 169 -10.07 6.00 3.64
N TYR A 170 -8.78 6.16 3.93
CA TYR A 170 -8.16 5.46 5.03
C TYR A 170 -8.36 6.21 6.33
N GLU A 171 -8.58 5.47 7.41
CA GLU A 171 -8.67 6.02 8.75
C GLU A 171 -7.32 6.59 9.23
N ALA A 172 -6.22 5.97 8.80
CA ALA A 172 -4.85 6.38 9.12
C ALA A 172 -3.88 6.00 7.98
N CYS A 173 -2.71 6.63 7.97
CA CYS A 173 -1.65 6.25 7.04
C CYS A 173 -1.14 4.82 7.34
N PRO A 174 -1.13 3.91 6.34
CA PRO A 174 -0.61 2.55 6.54
C PRO A 174 0.93 2.48 6.54
N TYR A 175 1.62 3.60 6.30
CA TYR A 175 3.08 3.70 6.35
C TYR A 175 3.52 4.59 7.50
N ALA A 176 4.68 4.28 8.06
CA ALA A 176 5.26 5.06 9.13
C ALA A 176 5.94 6.33 8.61
N ASP A 177 5.85 7.44 9.35
CA ASP A 177 6.42 8.74 8.94
C ASP A 177 7.95 8.70 8.79
N HIS A 178 8.63 7.81 9.53
CA HIS A 178 10.09 7.68 9.50
C HIS A 178 10.62 6.72 8.43
N ALA A 179 9.75 6.08 7.65
CA ALA A 179 10.13 5.08 6.66
C ALA A 179 9.39 5.27 5.33
N ASN A 180 10.12 5.53 4.24
CA ASN A 180 9.54 5.69 2.89
C ASN A 180 9.77 4.47 1.98
N PHE A 181 10.70 3.58 2.32
CA PHE A 181 11.15 2.51 1.41
C PHE A 181 9.99 1.62 0.94
N ARG A 182 9.09 1.22 1.84
CA ARG A 182 7.98 0.34 1.50
C ARG A 182 6.96 0.99 0.57
N LEU A 183 6.62 2.26 0.82
CA LEU A 183 5.75 3.04 -0.05
C LEU A 183 6.35 3.16 -1.46
N GLN A 184 7.64 3.47 -1.56
CA GLN A 184 8.33 3.52 -2.84
C GLN A 184 8.27 2.19 -3.58
N GLU A 185 8.56 1.08 -2.91
CA GLU A 185 8.54 -0.24 -3.54
C GLU A 185 7.14 -0.64 -4.01
N GLU A 186 6.10 -0.29 -3.24
CA GLU A 186 4.71 -0.45 -3.68
C GLU A 186 4.42 0.39 -4.92
N ALA A 187 4.79 1.67 -4.93
CA ALA A 187 4.61 2.54 -6.09
C ALA A 187 5.36 2.01 -7.32
N ASN A 188 6.56 1.43 -7.15
CA ASN A 188 7.33 0.78 -8.21
C ASN A 188 6.66 -0.51 -8.71
N LEU A 189 5.98 -1.26 -7.84
CA LEU A 189 5.19 -2.42 -8.26
C LEU A 189 3.98 -1.99 -9.08
N TRP A 190 3.26 -0.96 -8.65
CA TRP A 190 2.15 -0.38 -9.42
C TRP A 190 2.64 0.03 -10.79
N ASP A 191 3.67 0.86 -10.86
CA ASP A 191 4.28 1.32 -12.10
C ASP A 191 4.60 0.16 -13.05
N ARG A 192 5.38 -0.85 -12.61
CA ARG A 192 5.70 -2.02 -13.44
C ARG A 192 4.48 -2.80 -13.91
N THR A 193 3.41 -2.82 -13.12
CA THR A 193 2.20 -3.59 -13.43
C THR A 193 1.33 -2.87 -14.46
N ILE A 194 1.19 -1.55 -14.34
CA ILE A 194 0.22 -0.74 -15.11
C ILE A 194 0.85 0.17 -16.17
N ARG A 195 2.18 0.27 -16.24
CA ARG A 195 2.88 1.08 -17.25
C ARG A 195 2.42 0.67 -18.65
N THR A 196 2.08 1.68 -19.46
CA THR A 196 1.49 1.59 -20.79
C THR A 196 0.09 0.97 -20.86
N LYS A 197 -0.62 0.82 -19.75
CA LYS A 197 -1.93 0.15 -19.65
C LYS A 197 -2.99 1.05 -19.01
N TYR A 198 -3.10 2.30 -19.46
CA TYR A 198 -4.08 3.27 -18.94
C TYR A 198 -5.55 2.82 -19.12
N ASP A 199 -5.81 1.92 -20.07
CA ASP A 199 -7.11 1.35 -20.38
C ASP A 199 -7.45 0.10 -19.53
N HIS A 200 -6.46 -0.44 -18.81
CA HIS A 200 -6.65 -1.58 -17.93
C HIS A 200 -7.25 -1.15 -16.58
N PRO A 201 -8.22 -1.89 -16.00
CA PRO A 201 -8.81 -1.56 -14.70
C PRO A 201 -7.78 -1.36 -13.57
N GLY A 202 -6.67 -2.08 -13.65
CA GLY A 202 -5.53 -1.93 -12.74
C GLY A 202 -4.95 -0.52 -12.66
N PHE A 203 -5.02 0.29 -13.72
CA PHE A 203 -4.63 1.70 -13.67
C PHE A 203 -5.51 2.47 -12.68
N GLY A 204 -6.83 2.25 -12.72
CA GLY A 204 -7.78 2.84 -11.79
C GLY A 204 -7.57 2.36 -10.34
N TRP A 205 -7.20 1.09 -10.14
CA TRP A 205 -6.86 0.58 -8.80
C TRP A 205 -5.58 1.22 -8.23
N ALA A 206 -4.56 1.40 -9.07
CA ALA A 206 -3.33 2.09 -8.69
C ALA A 206 -3.60 3.57 -8.36
N GLU A 207 -4.40 4.25 -9.21
CA GLU A 207 -4.87 5.61 -8.97
C GLU A 207 -5.58 5.74 -7.62
N ASN A 208 -6.59 4.90 -7.38
CA ASN A 208 -7.36 4.89 -6.14
C ASN A 208 -6.45 4.68 -4.91
N ARG A 209 -5.52 3.72 -5.00
CA ARG A 209 -4.56 3.45 -3.93
C ARG A 209 -3.69 4.66 -3.64
N LEU A 210 -3.07 5.26 -4.66
CA LEU A 210 -2.18 6.40 -4.49
C LEU A 210 -2.91 7.66 -4.03
N GLN A 211 -4.14 7.90 -4.49
CA GLN A 211 -4.97 9.03 -4.03
C GLN A 211 -5.43 8.87 -2.58
N SER A 212 -5.88 7.67 -2.18
CA SER A 212 -6.22 7.39 -0.77
C SER A 212 -5.01 7.55 0.14
N LEU A 213 -3.82 7.09 -0.30
CA LEU A 213 -2.57 7.33 0.42
C LEU A 213 -2.22 8.81 0.49
N TYR A 214 -2.35 9.55 -0.61
CA TYR A 214 -2.09 11.00 -0.65
C TYR A 214 -2.92 11.77 0.37
N ALA A 215 -4.18 11.38 0.55
CA ALA A 215 -5.07 11.97 1.54
C ALA A 215 -4.71 11.58 2.98
N ALA A 216 -4.29 10.34 3.21
CA ALA A 216 -4.09 9.77 4.55
C ALA A 216 -2.67 9.95 5.11
N CYS A 217 -1.66 10.21 4.26
CA CYS A 217 -0.24 10.18 4.62
C CYS A 217 0.48 11.54 4.43
N PRO A 218 0.25 12.54 5.31
CA PRO A 218 0.88 13.86 5.18
C PRO A 218 2.42 13.85 5.16
N ALA A 219 3.04 12.93 5.90
CA ALA A 219 4.51 12.82 5.97
C ALA A 219 5.16 12.37 4.65
N HIS A 220 4.39 11.73 3.76
CA HIS A 220 4.85 11.18 2.48
C HIS A 220 4.30 11.94 1.27
N ARG A 221 3.76 13.16 1.49
CA ARG A 221 2.97 13.88 0.49
C ARG A 221 3.77 14.20 -0.77
N LEU A 222 5.03 14.64 -0.64
CA LEU A 222 5.88 14.96 -1.78
C LEU A 222 6.24 13.72 -2.60
N GLU A 223 6.49 12.58 -1.95
CA GLU A 223 6.73 11.31 -2.61
C GLU A 223 5.48 10.82 -3.36
N LEU A 224 4.31 10.98 -2.75
CA LEU A 224 3.03 10.65 -3.38
C LEU A 224 2.67 11.59 -4.53
N ASP A 225 3.00 12.89 -4.44
CA ASP A 225 2.94 13.82 -5.57
C ASP A 225 3.79 13.28 -6.73
N PHE A 226 5.01 12.82 -6.48
CA PHE A 226 5.82 12.19 -7.54
C PHE A 226 5.19 10.91 -8.09
N TYR A 227 4.66 10.01 -7.26
CA TYR A 227 4.09 8.76 -7.76
C TYR A 227 2.81 9.00 -8.59
N LEU A 228 1.99 9.99 -8.21
CA LEU A 228 0.82 10.41 -8.99
C LEU A 228 1.25 11.12 -10.29
N ALA A 229 2.24 12.02 -10.23
CA ALA A 229 2.83 12.64 -11.41
C ALA A 229 3.39 11.59 -12.37
N ARG A 230 4.07 10.55 -11.86
CA ARG A 230 4.58 9.44 -12.65
C ARG A 230 3.45 8.62 -13.28
N LEU A 231 2.43 8.25 -12.49
CA LEU A 231 1.29 7.45 -12.94
C LEU A 231 0.64 8.06 -14.19
N TYR A 232 0.35 9.36 -14.16
CA TYR A 232 -0.33 10.04 -15.25
C TYR A 232 0.64 10.59 -16.31
N GLY A 233 1.71 11.25 -15.88
CA GLY A 233 2.65 11.99 -16.73
C GLY A 233 3.37 11.09 -17.74
N GLN A 234 3.72 9.87 -17.35
CA GLN A 234 4.36 8.92 -18.27
C GLN A 234 3.41 8.47 -19.39
N GLU A 235 2.11 8.38 -19.12
CA GLU A 235 1.12 8.03 -20.13
C GLU A 235 0.86 9.21 -21.06
N VAL A 236 0.80 10.44 -20.53
CA VAL A 236 0.71 11.66 -21.36
C VAL A 236 1.92 11.77 -22.28
N GLU A 237 3.14 11.62 -21.75
CA GLU A 237 4.38 11.62 -22.54
C GLU A 237 4.28 10.56 -23.64
N ARG A 238 3.92 9.33 -23.30
CA ARG A 238 3.82 8.22 -24.27
C ARG A 238 2.78 8.48 -25.35
N LEU A 239 1.58 8.96 -24.99
CA LEU A 239 0.49 9.18 -25.93
C LEU A 239 0.77 10.33 -26.91
N THR A 240 1.50 11.35 -26.46
CA THR A 240 1.77 12.58 -27.24
C THR A 240 3.11 12.57 -27.97
N ARG A 241 3.94 11.53 -27.75
CA ARG A 241 5.28 11.40 -28.34
C ARG A 241 5.23 10.85 -29.76
N TRP A 242 4.94 11.74 -30.70
CA TRP A 242 5.09 11.48 -32.13
C TRP A 242 6.55 11.68 -32.58
N GLU A 243 7.08 10.71 -33.30
CA GLU A 243 8.43 10.72 -33.85
C GLU A 243 8.37 10.57 -35.37
N HIS A 244 9.11 11.39 -36.11
CA HIS A 244 9.27 11.27 -37.55
C HIS A 244 10.62 10.63 -37.82
N VAL A 245 10.62 9.36 -38.21
CA VAL A 245 11.83 8.54 -38.32
C VAL A 245 11.99 8.02 -39.74
N TYR A 246 13.23 7.91 -40.19
CA TYR A 246 13.56 7.27 -41.46
C TYR A 246 13.72 5.77 -41.24
N LEU A 247 12.88 4.95 -41.87
CA LEU A 247 13.05 3.50 -41.89
C LEU A 247 13.62 3.07 -43.23
N GLU A 248 14.80 2.45 -43.20
CA GLU A 248 15.41 1.81 -44.35
C GLU A 248 15.01 0.33 -44.40
N ASN A 249 14.38 -0.11 -45.49
CA ASN A 249 14.09 -1.52 -45.67
C ASN A 249 15.38 -2.25 -46.09
N ILE A 250 15.99 -2.95 -45.13
CA ILE A 250 17.27 -3.66 -45.26
C ILE A 250 17.28 -4.63 -46.46
N ASN A 251 16.11 -5.12 -46.89
CA ASN A 251 16.00 -6.10 -47.98
C ASN A 251 15.81 -5.49 -49.38
N PHE A 252 15.45 -4.21 -49.50
CA PHE A 252 15.07 -3.61 -50.80
C PHE A 252 15.69 -2.24 -51.10
N GLY A 253 16.48 -1.66 -50.18
CA GLY A 253 17.23 -0.42 -50.44
C GLY A 253 16.38 0.84 -50.64
N ASN A 254 15.06 0.75 -50.48
CA ASN A 254 14.16 1.89 -50.44
C ASN A 254 13.79 2.17 -48.97
N GLY A 255 14.16 3.34 -48.48
CA GLY A 255 13.72 3.86 -47.20
C GLY A 255 12.75 5.02 -47.35
N GLY A 256 11.99 5.30 -46.29
CA GLY A 256 11.00 6.36 -46.26
C GLY A 256 10.91 6.97 -44.87
N TRP A 257 10.51 8.24 -44.83
CA TRP A 257 10.13 8.89 -43.59
C TRP A 257 8.73 8.43 -43.18
N ILE A 258 8.59 8.05 -41.92
CA ILE A 258 7.34 7.60 -41.34
C ILE A 258 7.15 8.21 -39.96
N TRP A 259 5.89 8.39 -39.58
CA TRP A 259 5.51 8.75 -38.23
C TRP A 259 5.29 7.51 -37.38
N THR A 260 5.81 7.55 -36.17
CA THR A 260 5.63 6.53 -35.14
C THR A 260 5.19 7.17 -33.84
N ASN A 261 4.52 6.37 -33.01
CA ASN A 261 4.16 6.74 -31.65
C ASN A 261 4.36 5.50 -30.75
N PRO A 262 5.01 5.61 -29.59
CA PRO A 262 5.28 4.46 -28.72
C PRO A 262 4.00 3.84 -28.15
N ALA A 263 2.86 4.54 -28.19
CA ALA A 263 1.56 3.96 -27.88
C ALA A 263 0.99 3.06 -28.97
N LEU A 264 1.57 3.08 -30.17
CA LEU A 264 1.14 2.35 -31.35
C LEU A 264 2.32 1.56 -31.97
N PRO A 265 3.00 0.65 -31.24
CA PRO A 265 4.27 0.07 -31.65
C PRO A 265 4.23 -0.77 -32.94
N GLN A 266 3.04 -1.15 -33.40
CA GLN A 266 2.84 -1.94 -34.64
C GLN A 266 2.25 -1.11 -35.78
N LYS A 267 2.02 0.20 -35.60
CA LYS A 267 1.44 1.08 -36.63
C LYS A 267 2.41 2.20 -36.95
N THR A 268 2.63 2.41 -38.24
CA THR A 268 3.44 3.48 -38.80
C THR A 268 2.61 4.22 -39.83
N TYR A 269 2.80 5.53 -39.94
CA TYR A 269 2.03 6.37 -40.85
C TYR A 269 2.98 7.05 -41.83
N ASP A 270 2.83 6.78 -43.12
CA ASP A 270 3.58 7.39 -44.22
C ASP A 270 2.90 8.66 -44.79
N ASP A 271 1.67 8.94 -44.32
CA ASP A 271 0.87 10.11 -44.68
C ASP A 271 0.56 10.97 -43.45
N ASP A 272 0.87 12.27 -43.54
CA ASP A 272 0.64 13.27 -42.49
C ASP A 272 -0.83 13.33 -42.10
N SER A 273 -1.77 13.15 -43.04
CA SER A 273 -3.21 13.26 -42.74
C SER A 273 -3.70 12.12 -41.84
N GLN A 274 -3.18 10.90 -42.04
CA GLN A 274 -3.50 9.75 -41.19
C GLN A 274 -2.86 9.87 -39.81
N MET A 275 -1.65 10.42 -39.75
CA MET A 275 -0.98 10.74 -38.50
C MET A 275 -1.79 11.76 -37.69
N GLU A 276 -2.18 12.88 -38.28
CA GLU A 276 -2.94 13.94 -37.59
C GLU A 276 -4.28 13.45 -37.05
N ALA A 277 -5.02 12.65 -37.83
CA ALA A 277 -6.25 12.03 -37.35
C ALA A 277 -6.00 11.15 -36.11
N LYS A 278 -4.92 10.35 -36.13
CA LYS A 278 -4.58 9.50 -35.01
C LYS A 278 -4.03 10.27 -33.81
N LYS A 279 -3.29 11.35 -34.06
CA LYS A 279 -2.81 12.27 -33.03
C LYS A 279 -3.97 12.85 -32.24
N ALA A 280 -5.00 13.37 -32.92
CA ALA A 280 -6.19 13.90 -32.27
C ALA A 280 -6.88 12.86 -31.36
N GLU A 281 -6.95 11.58 -31.78
CA GLU A 281 -7.48 10.51 -30.94
C GLU A 281 -6.64 10.28 -29.67
N LEU A 282 -5.31 10.22 -29.80
CA LEU A 282 -4.41 10.02 -28.65
C LEU A 282 -4.40 11.22 -27.70
N ASP A 283 -4.44 12.43 -28.25
CA ASP A 283 -4.49 13.68 -27.48
C ASP A 283 -5.79 13.77 -26.68
N ALA A 284 -6.93 13.36 -27.26
CA ALA A 284 -8.20 13.28 -26.54
C ALA A 284 -8.14 12.35 -25.31
N ILE A 285 -7.35 11.27 -25.40
CA ILE A 285 -7.12 10.33 -24.29
C ILE A 285 -6.12 10.92 -23.27
N ALA A 286 -5.09 11.62 -23.75
CA ALA A 286 -4.05 12.20 -22.90
C ALA A 286 -4.56 13.37 -22.04
N ARG A 287 -5.50 14.17 -22.53
CA ARG A 287 -6.05 15.36 -21.84
C ARG A 287 -6.53 15.11 -20.41
N PRO A 288 -7.44 14.16 -20.13
CA PRO A 288 -7.88 13.90 -18.76
C PRO A 288 -6.73 13.41 -17.86
N LEU A 289 -5.72 12.73 -18.40
CA LEU A 289 -4.53 12.34 -17.63
C LEU A 289 -3.64 13.55 -17.31
N ALA A 290 -3.49 14.47 -18.27
CA ALA A 290 -2.74 15.71 -18.08
C ALA A 290 -3.37 16.60 -17.00
N GLU A 291 -4.70 16.70 -16.97
CA GLU A 291 -5.43 17.43 -15.93
C GLU A 291 -5.14 16.88 -14.53
N LYS A 292 -5.09 15.54 -14.39
CA LYS A 292 -4.75 14.87 -13.12
C LYS A 292 -3.27 15.02 -12.75
N ALA A 293 -2.37 14.98 -13.74
CA ALA A 293 -0.93 15.08 -13.51
C ALA A 293 -0.49 16.47 -13.05
N ARG A 294 -1.12 17.52 -13.61
CA ARG A 294 -0.71 18.93 -13.46
C ARG A 294 -0.52 19.39 -12.01
N PRO A 295 -1.47 19.21 -11.07
CA PRO A 295 -1.29 19.68 -9.70
C PRO A 295 -0.07 19.04 -9.00
N HIS A 296 0.23 17.79 -9.31
CA HIS A 296 1.36 17.08 -8.72
C HIS A 296 2.69 17.51 -9.34
N ILE A 297 2.74 17.66 -10.67
CA ILE A 297 3.92 18.15 -11.38
C ILE A 297 4.25 19.59 -10.96
N ASP A 298 3.25 20.45 -10.79
CA ASP A 298 3.44 21.83 -10.35
C ASP A 298 4.13 21.91 -8.98
N VAL A 299 3.69 21.10 -8.02
CA VAL A 299 4.35 21.00 -6.70
C VAL A 299 5.80 20.58 -6.85
N LEU A 300 6.09 19.55 -7.65
CA LEU A 300 7.44 19.02 -7.82
C LEU A 300 8.37 20.01 -8.52
N MET A 301 7.89 20.72 -9.54
CA MET A 301 8.67 21.74 -10.28
C MET A 301 9.05 22.94 -9.40
N HIS A 302 8.29 23.22 -8.34
CA HIS A 302 8.54 24.31 -7.39
C HIS A 302 9.22 23.84 -6.09
N THR A 303 9.46 22.54 -5.94
CA THR A 303 10.12 21.97 -4.76
C THR A 303 11.61 21.74 -5.06
N PRO A 304 12.55 22.19 -4.21
CA PRO A 304 13.96 21.88 -4.38
C PRO A 304 14.22 20.37 -4.40
N ASN A 305 15.03 19.89 -5.35
CA ASN A 305 15.28 18.45 -5.55
C ASN A 305 15.79 17.73 -4.29
N ASP A 306 16.56 18.40 -3.44
CA ASP A 306 17.10 17.85 -2.19
C ASP A 306 16.04 17.60 -1.11
N GLN A 307 14.83 18.14 -1.28
CA GLN A 307 13.69 17.92 -0.39
C GLN A 307 12.83 16.72 -0.81
N ILE A 308 12.99 16.22 -2.04
CA ILE A 308 12.18 15.11 -2.56
C ILE A 308 12.93 13.80 -2.32
N ARG A 309 12.48 12.99 -1.36
CA ARG A 309 13.22 11.81 -0.89
C ARG A 309 12.86 10.55 -1.68
N ILE A 310 13.20 10.56 -2.97
CA ILE A 310 13.00 9.43 -3.87
C ILE A 310 14.34 8.77 -4.14
N TYR A 311 14.44 7.47 -3.87
CA TYR A 311 15.68 6.71 -4.08
C TYR A 311 15.94 6.38 -5.56
N ASN A 312 15.46 7.19 -6.50
CA ASN A 312 15.58 6.99 -7.93
C ASN A 312 15.92 8.32 -8.63
N ASP A 313 16.84 8.28 -9.59
CA ASP A 313 17.29 9.43 -10.40
C ASP A 313 16.22 9.89 -11.43
N GLN A 314 14.94 9.62 -11.16
CA GLN A 314 13.81 9.90 -12.05
C GLN A 314 13.18 11.27 -11.83
N LEU A 315 13.73 12.12 -10.95
CA LEU A 315 13.24 13.51 -10.81
C LEU A 315 13.35 14.30 -12.11
N ASP A 316 14.37 14.03 -12.93
CA ASP A 316 14.53 14.65 -14.24
C ASP A 316 13.34 14.35 -15.19
N LYS A 317 12.58 13.27 -14.93
CA LYS A 317 11.38 12.94 -15.70
C LYS A 317 10.21 13.86 -15.44
N VAL A 318 10.18 14.57 -14.32
CA VAL A 318 9.12 15.55 -14.04
C VAL A 318 9.11 16.64 -15.11
N ALA A 319 10.28 17.10 -15.55
CA ALA A 319 10.39 18.11 -16.60
C ALA A 319 9.95 17.58 -17.98
N ASP A 320 10.22 16.31 -18.29
CA ASP A 320 9.75 15.66 -19.51
C ASP A 320 8.21 15.59 -19.53
N TRP A 321 7.59 15.22 -18.40
CA TRP A 321 6.14 15.15 -18.26
C TRP A 321 5.48 16.53 -18.33
N ASP A 322 6.06 17.54 -17.65
CA ASP A 322 5.62 18.93 -17.72
C ASP A 322 5.63 19.45 -19.17
N LYS A 323 6.72 19.17 -19.91
CA LYS A 323 6.85 19.55 -21.32
C LYS A 323 5.78 18.88 -22.19
N ALA A 324 5.51 17.59 -21.98
CA ALA A 324 4.48 16.87 -22.73
C ALA A 324 3.08 17.46 -22.49
N ILE A 325 2.75 17.77 -21.24
CA ILE A 325 1.47 18.40 -20.87
C ILE A 325 1.34 19.80 -21.50
N LYS A 326 2.37 20.64 -21.40
CA LYS A 326 2.36 21.99 -21.99
C LYS A 326 2.19 21.97 -23.51
N LYS A 327 2.82 21.00 -24.19
CA LYS A 327 2.65 20.81 -25.63
C LYS A 327 1.18 20.48 -25.96
N LEU A 328 0.60 19.51 -25.24
CA LEU A 328 -0.79 19.11 -25.41
C LEU A 328 -1.78 20.28 -25.19
N ASP A 329 -1.50 21.16 -24.24
CA ASP A 329 -2.31 22.37 -23.98
C ASP A 329 -2.18 23.40 -25.10
N SER A 330 -0.95 23.63 -25.61
CA SER A 330 -0.74 24.62 -26.69
C SER A 330 -1.47 24.25 -27.97
N GLU A 331 -1.56 22.95 -28.27
CA GLU A 331 -2.25 22.41 -29.44
C GLU A 331 -3.79 22.41 -29.27
N ALA A 332 -4.29 22.71 -28.06
CA ALA A 332 -5.73 22.87 -27.79
C ALA A 332 -6.27 24.28 -28.10
N LEU A 333 -5.37 25.26 -28.20
CA LEU A 333 -5.68 26.68 -28.35
C LEU A 333 -5.62 27.15 -29.82
N GLU A 334 -5.19 26.27 -30.73
CA GLU A 334 -5.15 26.47 -32.20
C GLU A 334 -6.41 25.90 -32.87
#